data_AF-A0A7S4JAX5-F1
#
_entry.id   AF-A0A7S4JAX5-F1
#
_cell.length_a   1.000
_cell.length_b   1.000
_cell.length_c   1.000
_cell.angle_alpha   90.00
_cell.angle_beta   90.00
_cell.angle_gamma   90.00
#
_symmetry.space_group_name_H-M   'P 1'
#
loop_
_entity.id
_entity.type
_entity.pdbx_description
1 polymer ?
#
loop_
_entity_poly.entity_id
_entity_poly.type
_entity_poly.pdbx_seq_one_letter_code
_entity_poly.pdbx_strand_id
1 'polypeptide(L)'
;TVEVAAPADSGQKKMEKRLINEVEALFAPGSVTALMGSSGAGKTTLMDVIAGRKTAGRVSGDILVNGHKLESTSFARISGYVEQTDIHLPTQTVLEALRFSAQHRLPREMARQDKDKVVEAVVDLVELRPLLDMTIGGSASGLSLEQKKRVTIGVDMV
;
A
#
# COMPACT_ATOMS: atom_id res chain seq x y z
N THR A 1 -18.54 -8.23 6.71
CA THR A 1 -17.96 -9.22 7.65
C THR A 1 -16.84 -9.99 6.96
N VAL A 2 -15.74 -10.28 7.67
CA VAL A 2 -14.61 -11.02 7.12
C VAL A 2 -14.35 -12.25 7.98
N GLU A 3 -14.46 -13.41 7.37
CA GLU A 3 -14.25 -14.72 7.99
C GLU A 3 -13.05 -15.38 7.31
N VAL A 4 -12.08 -15.88 8.08
CA VAL A 4 -10.93 -16.59 7.52
C VAL A 4 -10.98 -18.03 7.98
N ALA A 5 -10.92 -18.95 7.02
CA ALA A 5 -10.77 -20.36 7.32
C ALA A 5 -9.34 -20.61 7.81
N ALA A 6 -9.19 -21.20 9.00
CA ALA A 6 -7.86 -21.58 9.51
C ALA A 6 -7.21 -22.63 8.60
N PRO A 7 -5.87 -22.61 8.42
CA PRO A 7 -5.17 -23.71 7.76
C PRO A 7 -5.34 -24.99 8.59
N ALA A 8 -5.65 -26.09 7.91
CA ALA A 8 -5.86 -27.38 8.55
C ALA A 8 -4.51 -28.03 8.84
N ASP A 9 -4.10 -28.03 10.10
CA ASP A 9 -3.06 -28.95 10.58
C ASP A 9 -3.71 -30.31 10.88
N SER A 10 -2.97 -31.37 10.56
CA SER A 10 -3.39 -32.78 10.55
C SER A 10 -4.38 -33.15 11.69
N GLY A 11 -5.65 -33.38 11.33
CA GLY A 11 -6.64 -34.05 12.17
C GLY A 11 -7.66 -33.18 12.92
N GLN A 12 -7.59 -31.84 12.84
CA GLN A 12 -8.59 -30.97 13.49
C GLN A 12 -9.63 -30.40 12.52
N LYS A 13 -10.89 -30.38 12.97
CA LYS A 13 -12.05 -29.83 12.24
C LYS A 13 -11.77 -28.36 11.89
N LYS A 14 -11.85 -28.01 10.61
CA LYS A 14 -11.59 -26.65 10.09
C LYS A 14 -12.57 -25.66 10.76
N MET A 15 -12.13 -24.94 11.78
CA MET A 15 -12.95 -23.91 12.43
C MET A 15 -12.77 -22.60 11.69
N GLU A 16 -13.88 -22.03 11.22
CA GLU A 16 -13.91 -20.69 10.65
C GLU A 16 -13.76 -19.67 11.77
N LYS A 17 -12.80 -18.75 11.63
CA LYS A 17 -12.60 -17.67 12.60
C LYS A 17 -13.07 -16.37 11.98
N ARG A 18 -14.08 -15.75 12.60
CA ARG A 18 -14.50 -14.39 12.24
C ARG A 18 -13.43 -13.41 12.73
N LEU A 19 -12.82 -12.67 11.80
CA LEU A 19 -11.77 -11.70 12.10
C LEU A 19 -12.32 -10.28 12.22
N ILE A 20 -13.31 -9.96 11.41
CA ILE A 20 -13.95 -8.63 11.38
C ILE A 20 -15.45 -8.83 11.35
N ASN A 21 -16.14 -8.18 12.29
CA ASN A 21 -17.58 -8.25 12.41
C ASN A 21 -18.20 -6.88 12.11
N GLU A 22 -19.18 -6.84 11.18
CA GLU A 22 -20.11 -5.72 10.98
C GLU A 22 -19.46 -4.32 11.09
N VAL A 23 -18.59 -4.00 10.12
CA VAL A 23 -17.94 -2.70 10.03
C VAL A 23 -18.62 -1.87 8.96
N GLU A 24 -19.02 -0.66 9.33
CA GLU A 24 -19.45 0.40 8.41
C GLU A 24 -18.49 1.59 8.55
N ALA A 25 -18.03 2.11 7.42
CA ALA A 25 -17.10 3.24 7.38
C ALA A 25 -17.33 4.08 6.12
N LEU A 26 -17.20 5.40 6.27
CA LEU A 26 -17.24 6.37 5.18
C LEU A 26 -15.96 7.21 5.21
N PHE A 27 -15.30 7.33 4.07
CA PHE A 27 -14.07 8.11 3.91
C PHE A 27 -14.34 9.28 2.98
N ALA A 28 -14.26 10.50 3.50
CA ALA A 28 -14.55 11.72 2.73
C ALA A 28 -13.30 12.22 1.98
N PRO A 29 -13.46 12.76 0.75
CA PRO A 29 -12.34 13.39 0.03
C PRO A 29 -11.74 14.54 0.83
N GLY A 30 -10.41 14.70 0.77
CA GLY A 30 -9.70 15.79 1.45
C GLY A 30 -9.60 15.63 2.98
N SER A 31 -10.00 14.47 3.53
CA SER A 31 -9.86 14.17 4.95
C SER A 31 -8.80 13.10 5.20
N VAL A 32 -8.20 13.12 6.39
CA VAL A 32 -7.30 12.07 6.88
C VAL A 32 -8.06 11.25 7.93
N THR A 33 -8.30 9.98 7.64
CA THR A 33 -8.97 9.05 8.56
C THR A 33 -7.96 8.12 9.20
N ALA A 34 -7.91 8.10 10.53
CA ALA A 34 -7.03 7.21 11.29
C ALA A 34 -7.82 6.02 11.85
N LEU A 35 -7.35 4.80 11.56
CA LEU A 35 -7.88 3.56 12.15
C LEU A 35 -7.06 3.17 13.38
N MET A 36 -7.66 3.28 14.56
CA MET A 36 -7.01 3.01 15.85
C MET A 36 -7.65 1.82 16.58
N GLY A 37 -6.86 1.16 17.42
CA GLY A 37 -7.32 -0.02 18.17
C GLY A 37 -6.15 -0.86 18.71
N SER A 38 -6.44 -1.79 19.61
CA SER A 38 -5.43 -2.68 20.22
C SER A 38 -4.73 -3.57 19.19
N SER A 39 -3.56 -4.12 19.55
CA SER A 39 -2.90 -5.13 18.73
C SER A 39 -3.81 -6.36 18.57
N GLY A 40 -3.93 -6.89 17.35
CA GLY A 40 -4.84 -8.01 17.05
C GLY A 40 -6.31 -7.63 16.81
N ALA A 41 -6.70 -6.35 16.94
CA ALA A 41 -8.07 -5.90 16.67
C ALA A 41 -8.53 -6.00 15.20
N GLY A 42 -7.66 -6.48 14.30
CA GLY A 42 -8.00 -6.64 12.87
C GLY A 42 -7.80 -5.38 12.03
N LYS A 43 -7.06 -4.37 12.50
CA LYS A 43 -6.76 -3.13 11.74
C LYS A 43 -6.12 -3.41 10.38
N THR A 44 -5.00 -4.14 10.38
CA THR A 44 -4.30 -4.54 9.16
C THR A 44 -5.21 -5.42 8.28
N THR A 45 -5.96 -6.34 8.89
CA THR A 45 -6.93 -7.18 8.16
C THR A 45 -8.00 -6.34 7.46
N LEU A 46 -8.50 -5.28 8.09
CA LEU A 46 -9.50 -4.39 7.49
C LEU A 46 -8.90 -3.63 6.31
N MET A 47 -7.69 -3.09 6.49
CA MET A 47 -6.97 -2.40 5.43
C MET A 47 -6.66 -3.32 4.24
N ASP A 48 -6.22 -4.56 4.48
CA ASP A 48 -5.96 -5.54 3.42
C ASP A 48 -7.23 -5.93 2.64
N VAL A 49 -8.39 -5.95 3.30
CA VAL A 49 -9.67 -6.26 2.67
C VAL A 49 -10.14 -5.09 1.81
N ILE A 50 -10.03 -3.85 2.31
CA ILE A 50 -10.34 -2.64 1.52
C ILE A 50 -9.38 -2.51 0.32
N ALA A 51 -8.11 -2.83 0.51
CA ALA A 51 -7.11 -2.85 -0.55
C ALA A 51 -7.29 -3.99 -1.57
N GLY A 52 -8.24 -4.90 -1.37
CA GLY A 52 -8.46 -6.06 -2.24
C GLY A 52 -7.32 -7.09 -2.22
N ARG A 53 -6.44 -7.04 -1.20
CA ARG A 53 -5.25 -7.90 -1.08
C ARG A 53 -5.51 -9.19 -0.30
N LYS A 54 -6.66 -9.31 0.37
CA LYS A 54 -7.00 -10.51 1.13
C LYS A 54 -7.33 -11.68 0.20
N THR A 55 -6.41 -12.63 0.08
CA THR A 55 -6.54 -13.82 -0.79
C THR A 55 -7.15 -15.05 -0.11
N ALA A 56 -7.33 -15.02 1.21
CA ALA A 56 -7.82 -16.14 2.00
C ALA A 56 -8.99 -15.74 2.91
N GLY A 57 -10.02 -16.60 2.96
CA GLY A 57 -11.24 -16.37 3.72
C GLY A 57 -12.43 -15.94 2.85
N ARG A 58 -13.58 -15.78 3.49
CA ARG A 58 -14.81 -15.24 2.92
C ARG A 58 -14.96 -13.79 3.36
N VAL A 59 -14.98 -12.89 2.38
CA VAL A 59 -15.35 -11.48 2.57
C VAL A 59 -16.81 -11.33 2.16
N SER A 60 -17.63 -10.72 3.03
CA SER A 60 -19.03 -10.40 2.75
C SER A 60 -19.32 -8.93 3.05
N GLY A 61 -20.23 -8.35 2.28
CA GLY A 61 -20.57 -6.93 2.30
C GLY A 61 -20.20 -6.24 0.99
N ASP A 62 -20.52 -4.96 0.90
CA ASP A 62 -20.22 -4.12 -0.26
C ASP A 62 -19.18 -3.07 0.12
N ILE A 63 -18.21 -2.86 -0.77
CA ILE A 63 -17.25 -1.74 -0.69
C ILE A 63 -17.52 -0.88 -1.92
N LEU A 64 -17.74 0.42 -1.71
CA LEU A 64 -18.03 1.36 -2.78
C LEU A 64 -16.96 2.45 -2.83
N VAL A 65 -16.53 2.81 -4.03
CA VAL A 65 -15.64 3.94 -4.31
C VAL A 65 -16.38 4.87 -5.27
N ASN A 66 -16.61 6.12 -4.85
CA ASN A 66 -17.38 7.11 -5.61
C ASN A 66 -18.75 6.58 -6.08
N GLY A 67 -19.42 5.75 -5.26
CA GLY A 67 -20.74 5.18 -5.56
C GLY A 67 -20.72 3.92 -6.45
N HIS A 68 -19.55 3.47 -6.90
CA HIS A 68 -19.40 2.24 -7.70
C HIS A 68 -18.87 1.09 -6.84
N LYS A 69 -19.36 -0.12 -7.06
CA LYS A 69 -18.83 -1.32 -6.38
C LYS A 69 -17.35 -1.51 -6.71
N LEU A 70 -16.58 -1.89 -5.70
CA LEU A 70 -15.16 -2.11 -5.84
C LEU A 70 -14.86 -3.33 -6.72
N GLU A 71 -14.25 -3.11 -7.88
CA GLU A 71 -13.54 -4.15 -8.62
C GLU A 71 -12.07 -4.15 -8.23
N SER A 72 -11.56 -5.28 -7.75
CA SER A 72 -10.21 -5.39 -7.17
C SER A 72 -9.10 -4.97 -8.15
N THR A 73 -9.24 -5.26 -9.43
CA THR A 73 -8.28 -4.91 -10.49
C THR A 73 -8.25 -3.42 -10.83
N SER A 74 -9.39 -2.75 -10.70
CA SER A 74 -9.53 -1.32 -10.97
C SER A 74 -9.06 -0.50 -9.77
N PHE A 75 -9.34 -0.98 -8.55
CA PHE A 75 -8.93 -0.29 -7.32
C PHE A 75 -7.41 -0.16 -7.20
N ALA A 76 -6.68 -1.25 -7.45
CA ALA A 76 -5.21 -1.25 -7.37
C ALA A 76 -4.53 -0.26 -8.34
N ARG A 77 -5.23 0.21 -9.38
CA ARG A 77 -4.71 1.23 -10.33
C ARG A 77 -4.96 2.67 -9.89
N ILE A 78 -5.93 2.88 -9.00
CA ILE A 78 -6.36 4.22 -8.56
C ILE A 78 -6.04 4.50 -7.09
N SER A 79 -5.49 3.52 -6.37
CA SER A 79 -5.12 3.63 -4.96
C SER A 79 -3.65 3.23 -4.74
N GLY A 80 -2.97 3.95 -3.86
CA GLY A 80 -1.71 3.50 -3.28
C GLY A 80 -1.94 2.64 -2.02
N TYR A 81 -1.13 1.60 -1.83
CA TYR A 81 -1.07 0.80 -0.61
C TYR A 81 0.37 0.66 -0.11
N VAL A 82 0.71 1.43 0.93
CA VAL A 82 2.00 1.35 1.59
C VAL A 82 1.96 0.27 2.68
N GLU A 83 2.73 -0.79 2.47
CA GLU A 83 2.84 -1.90 3.42
C GLU A 83 3.52 -1.48 4.74
N GLN A 84 3.35 -2.29 5.78
CA GLN A 84 4.03 -2.06 7.06
C GLN A 84 5.56 -2.17 6.91
N THR A 85 6.03 -3.15 6.14
CA THR A 85 7.44 -3.37 5.84
C THR A 85 7.81 -2.73 4.49
N ASP A 86 8.90 -2.00 4.45
CA ASP A 86 9.39 -1.36 3.23
C ASP A 86 10.18 -2.36 2.38
N ILE A 87 9.80 -2.51 1.11
CA ILE A 87 10.43 -3.45 0.16
C ILE A 87 11.08 -2.63 -0.96
N HIS A 88 12.41 -2.59 -0.96
CA HIS A 88 13.20 -1.88 -1.96
C HIS A 88 14.45 -2.68 -2.33
N LEU A 89 14.97 -2.46 -3.54
CA LEU A 89 16.26 -3.03 -3.93
C LEU A 89 17.38 -2.33 -3.14
N PRO A 90 18.24 -3.05 -2.39
CA PRO A 90 19.24 -2.40 -1.54
C PRO A 90 20.31 -1.62 -2.30
N THR A 91 20.53 -1.92 -3.57
CA THR A 91 21.63 -1.35 -4.37
C THR A 91 21.23 -0.13 -5.19
N GLN A 92 19.93 0.20 -5.29
CA GLN A 92 19.47 1.34 -6.07
C GLN A 92 19.48 2.63 -5.25
N THR A 93 19.58 3.78 -5.93
CA THR A 93 19.38 5.10 -5.33
C THR A 93 17.89 5.43 -5.17
N VAL A 94 17.58 6.44 -4.34
CA VAL A 94 16.20 6.91 -4.18
C VAL A 94 15.62 7.40 -5.51
N LEU A 95 16.39 8.17 -6.28
CA LEU A 95 15.95 8.68 -7.57
C LEU A 95 15.68 7.56 -8.58
N GLU A 96 16.51 6.52 -8.60
CA GLU A 96 16.32 5.33 -9.44
C GLU A 96 15.02 4.60 -9.08
N ALA A 97 14.75 4.41 -7.79
CA ALA A 97 13.54 3.75 -7.33
C ALA A 97 12.27 4.50 -7.76
N LEU A 98 12.26 5.83 -7.60
CA LEU A 98 11.14 6.68 -8.00
C LEU A 98 10.91 6.67 -9.52
N ARG A 99 11.99 6.85 -10.30
CA ARG A 99 11.91 6.80 -11.77
C ARG A 99 11.48 5.44 -12.27
N PHE A 100 11.99 4.37 -11.66
CA PHE A 100 11.59 3.00 -12.00
C PHE A 100 10.09 2.80 -11.78
N SER A 101 9.57 3.21 -10.61
CA SER A 101 8.14 3.10 -10.32
C SER A 101 7.30 3.94 -11.30
N ALA A 102 7.67 5.20 -11.52
CA ALA A 102 6.97 6.11 -12.44
C ALA A 102 6.93 5.57 -13.88
N GLN A 103 8.01 4.97 -14.37
CA GLN A 103 8.05 4.40 -15.72
C GLN A 103 7.04 3.28 -15.93
N HIS A 104 6.77 2.46 -14.89
CA HIS A 104 5.92 1.29 -14.96
C HIS A 104 4.47 1.56 -14.52
N ARG A 105 4.26 2.51 -13.62
CA ARG A 105 2.91 2.89 -13.12
C ARG A 105 2.22 3.91 -14.00
N LEU A 106 2.95 4.89 -14.54
CA LEU A 106 2.37 5.92 -15.40
C LEU A 106 2.06 5.39 -16.81
N PRO A 107 1.06 5.97 -17.50
CA PRO A 107 0.66 5.57 -18.84
C PRO A 107 1.84 5.41 -19.81
N ARG A 108 1.77 4.42 -20.71
CA ARG A 108 2.88 4.13 -21.65
C ARG A 108 3.07 5.24 -22.67
N GLU A 109 1.99 5.94 -23.01
CA GLU A 109 1.91 7.01 -23.99
C GLU A 109 2.49 8.33 -23.46
N MET A 110 2.62 8.46 -22.13
CA MET A 110 3.18 9.65 -21.50
C MET A 110 4.68 9.77 -21.82
N ALA A 111 5.09 10.95 -22.32
CA ALA A 111 6.48 11.22 -22.65
C ALA A 111 7.37 11.11 -21.40
N ARG A 112 8.61 10.62 -21.59
CA ARG A 112 9.56 10.43 -20.48
C ARG A 112 9.78 11.71 -19.67
N GLN A 113 9.85 12.86 -20.33
CA GLN A 113 10.02 14.16 -19.68
C GLN A 113 8.83 14.51 -18.77
N ASP A 114 7.61 14.13 -19.14
CA ASP A 114 6.43 14.38 -18.31
C ASP A 114 6.36 13.41 -17.12
N LYS A 115 6.79 12.16 -17.31
CA LYS A 115 7.00 11.22 -16.19
C LYS A 115 8.04 11.74 -15.20
N ASP A 116 9.14 12.30 -15.69
CA ASP A 116 10.17 12.90 -14.85
C ASP A 116 9.62 14.11 -14.07
N LYS A 117 8.73 14.94 -14.66
CA LYS A 117 8.05 16.02 -13.92
C LYS A 117 7.18 15.51 -12.78
N VAL A 118 6.47 14.39 -12.97
CA VAL A 118 5.69 13.75 -11.89
C VAL A 118 6.62 13.32 -10.76
N VAL A 119 7.75 12.70 -11.09
CA VAL A 119 8.78 12.32 -10.09
C VAL A 119 9.27 13.55 -9.35
N GLU A 120 9.63 14.64 -10.05
CA GLU A 120 10.10 15.88 -9.41
C GLU A 120 9.07 16.45 -8.43
N ALA A 121 7.79 16.48 -8.81
CA ALA A 121 6.71 16.94 -7.94
C ALA A 121 6.55 16.06 -6.70
N VAL A 122 6.66 14.74 -6.85
CA VAL A 122 6.62 13.80 -5.71
C VAL A 122 7.82 14.01 -4.79
N VAL A 123 9.03 14.14 -5.33
CA VAL A 123 10.24 14.35 -4.54
C VAL A 123 10.11 15.63 -3.68
N ASP A 124 9.49 16.69 -4.19
CA ASP A 124 9.23 17.91 -3.43
C ASP A 124 8.19 17.67 -2.34
N LEU A 125 7.08 17.01 -2.69
CA LEU A 125 5.97 16.79 -1.78
C LEU A 125 6.35 15.91 -0.56
N VAL A 126 7.23 14.92 -0.76
CA VAL A 126 7.71 14.04 0.33
C VAL A 126 9.11 14.41 0.83
N GLU A 127 9.62 15.58 0.43
CA GLU A 127 10.89 16.16 0.90
C GLU A 127 12.11 15.22 0.74
N LEU A 128 12.20 14.54 -0.41
CA LEU A 128 13.25 13.55 -0.69
C LEU A 128 14.52 14.15 -1.33
N ARG A 129 14.54 15.47 -1.63
CA ARG A 129 15.68 16.17 -2.25
C ARG A 129 17.05 15.78 -1.68
N PRO A 130 17.29 15.81 -0.35
CA PRO A 130 18.61 15.51 0.20
C PRO A 130 19.00 14.03 0.13
N LEU A 131 18.07 13.15 -0.24
CA LEU A 131 18.25 11.69 -0.24
C LEU A 131 18.36 11.09 -1.65
N LEU A 132 18.16 11.89 -2.70
CA LEU A 132 18.02 11.40 -4.08
C LEU A 132 19.16 10.50 -4.55
N ASP A 133 20.39 10.91 -4.27
CA ASP A 133 21.62 10.20 -4.67
C ASP A 133 22.06 9.15 -3.65
N MET A 134 21.38 9.06 -2.50
CA MET A 134 21.70 8.06 -1.49
C MET A 134 21.18 6.69 -1.92
N THR A 135 22.00 5.67 -1.72
CA THR A 135 21.58 4.29 -1.87
C THR A 135 20.60 3.92 -0.75
N ILE A 136 19.48 3.26 -1.10
CA ILE A 136 18.47 2.86 -0.12
C ILE A 136 19.08 1.94 0.95
N GLY A 137 19.90 0.99 0.51
CA GLY A 137 20.69 0.12 1.37
C GLY A 137 19.88 -0.90 2.19
N GLY A 138 20.60 -1.82 2.82
CA GLY A 138 20.05 -2.89 3.65
C GLY A 138 19.87 -2.47 5.12
N SER A 139 19.83 -3.45 6.02
CA SER A 139 19.69 -3.19 7.47
C SER A 139 20.97 -2.64 8.13
N ALA A 140 22.12 -2.76 7.46
CA ALA A 140 23.44 -2.40 8.01
C ALA A 140 24.05 -1.12 7.39
N SER A 141 23.50 -0.60 6.30
CA SER A 141 23.96 0.60 5.61
C SER A 141 22.86 1.22 4.76
N GLY A 142 22.94 2.52 4.49
CA GLY A 142 21.97 3.26 3.67
C GLY A 142 21.05 4.15 4.50
N LEU A 143 19.79 4.26 4.06
CA LEU A 143 18.79 5.15 4.64
C LEU A 143 18.34 4.69 6.04
N SER A 144 17.97 5.66 6.88
CA SER A 144 17.27 5.38 8.14
C SER A 144 15.88 4.80 7.89
N LEU A 145 15.26 4.19 8.92
CA LEU A 145 13.90 3.63 8.81
C LEU A 145 12.87 4.68 8.38
N GLU A 146 12.95 5.88 8.95
CA GLU A 146 12.06 7.00 8.60
C GLU A 146 12.28 7.48 7.16
N GLN A 147 13.53 7.58 6.73
CA GLN A 147 13.88 7.95 5.35
C GLN A 147 13.36 6.89 4.38
N LYS A 148 13.55 5.59 4.66
CA LYS A 148 12.97 4.51 3.87
C LYS A 148 11.45 4.61 3.79
N LYS A 149 10.78 4.98 4.88
CA LYS A 149 9.33 5.14 4.87
C LYS A 149 8.86 6.25 3.93
N ARG A 150 9.55 7.41 3.93
CA ARG A 150 9.29 8.49 2.98
C ARG A 150 9.52 8.04 1.53
N VAL A 151 10.57 7.26 1.27
CA VAL A 151 10.82 6.68 -0.06
C VAL A 151 9.70 5.74 -0.47
N THR A 152 9.22 4.86 0.41
CA THR A 152 8.09 3.96 0.11
C THR A 152 6.82 4.75 -0.23
N ILE A 153 6.52 5.81 0.52
CA ILE A 153 5.39 6.69 0.22
C ILE A 153 5.57 7.34 -1.16
N GLY A 154 6.74 7.93 -1.45
CA GLY A 154 7.02 8.54 -2.74
C GLY A 154 6.91 7.57 -3.92
N VAL A 155 7.44 6.34 -3.76
CA VAL A 155 7.38 5.28 -4.79
C VAL A 155 5.94 4.84 -5.10
N ASP A 156 5.04 4.94 -4.13
CA ASP A 156 3.65 4.54 -4.30
C ASP A 156 2.74 5.71 -4.74
N MET A 157 3.23 6.96 -4.67
CA MET A 157 2.55 8.17 -5.14
C MET A 157 2.78 8.49 -6.63
N VAL A 158 3.77 7.88 -7.29
CA VAL A 158 4.08 8.11 -8.72
C VAL A 158 3.21 7.31 -9.67
#